data_AF-W8KQB3-F1
#
_entry.id   AF-W8KQB3-F1
#
_cell.length_a   1.000
_cell.length_b   1.000
_cell.length_c   1.000
_cell.angle_alpha   90.00
_cell.angle_beta   90.00
_cell.angle_gamma   90.00
#
_symmetry.space_group_name_H-M   'P 1'
#
loop_
_entity.id
_entity.type
_entity.pdbx_description
1 polymer ?
#
loop_
_entity_poly.entity_id
_entity_poly.type
_entity_poly.pdbx_seq_one_letter_code
_entity_poly.pdbx_strand_id
1 'polypeptide(L)'
;MNREGTMRRIFTLVTMLLVATATVSASSEEASSLGEGNAAFRHLPQYESYLKNNDDTVMTEFGGSVPHRKHDDFNPLPIGYKHAQPYLKNLWLGYPFMYHYDRARGHTFALTDVTKTDRVNRFSEHAGLPATCWNCKTNTMPQLLERHGDDFWSQNFHDFREMHDPVHHTVGCTNCHDPADRMRLTLTSVPLKEALARQGRDWREASRDEMRSLVCAQCHVEYYFETGEHGVAAKPHLPWAKGMNPEDIYRFAACHERYMEAAEFCMACHELGHVLSVRAQRDR
;
A
#
# COMPACT_ATOMS: atom_id res chain seq x y z
N MET A 1 86.27 16.66 38.34
CA MET A 1 86.00 18.11 38.39
C MET A 1 84.56 18.35 37.98
N ASN A 2 83.75 18.91 38.89
CA ASN A 2 82.46 19.62 38.75
C ASN A 2 81.29 18.90 38.05
N ARG A 3 80.15 18.63 38.74
CA ARG A 3 79.00 19.56 39.04
C ARG A 3 78.38 20.07 37.72
N GLU A 4 77.08 20.06 37.45
CA GLU A 4 75.83 20.07 38.23
C GLU A 4 74.65 20.04 37.22
N GLY A 5 73.45 19.60 37.65
CA GLY A 5 72.10 19.99 37.16
C GLY A 5 71.71 19.63 35.71
N THR A 6 70.52 19.06 35.42
CA THR A 6 69.23 19.70 35.70
C THR A 6 68.06 18.69 35.53
N MET A 7 67.05 18.94 36.36
CA MET A 7 65.81 18.24 36.68
C MET A 7 64.70 18.41 35.61
N ARG A 8 63.86 17.39 35.32
CA ARG A 8 62.36 17.42 35.43
C ARG A 8 61.60 16.30 34.66
N ARG A 9 60.81 15.53 35.43
CA ARG A 9 59.36 15.14 35.34
C ARG A 9 58.83 14.58 33.99
N ILE A 10 58.47 13.29 33.89
CA ILE A 10 57.19 12.58 34.24
C ILE A 10 55.97 12.97 33.36
N PHE A 11 55.20 11.94 32.96
CA PHE A 11 53.91 11.83 32.22
C PHE A 11 54.08 11.32 30.78
N THR A 12 53.39 10.28 30.27
CA THR A 12 52.00 9.87 30.51
C THR A 12 51.75 8.40 30.12
N LEU A 13 50.71 7.86 30.77
CA LEU A 13 50.03 6.56 30.70
C LEU A 13 49.79 5.92 29.33
N VAL A 14 49.77 4.59 29.41
CA VAL A 14 49.13 3.58 28.58
C VAL A 14 47.68 3.96 28.21
N THR A 15 47.36 3.93 26.91
CA THR A 15 45.98 3.81 26.43
C THR A 15 45.96 2.77 25.31
N MET A 16 45.73 1.53 25.69
CA MET A 16 45.27 0.46 24.81
C MET A 16 43.99 -0.06 25.44
N LEU A 17 42.91 -0.10 24.63
CA LEU A 17 41.70 -0.92 24.73
C LEU A 17 40.41 -0.10 24.66
N LEU A 18 39.73 -0.16 23.50
CA LEU A 18 38.27 -0.21 23.27
C LEU A 18 37.96 0.25 21.82
N VAL A 19 38.06 -0.69 20.87
CA VAL A 19 37.38 -0.58 19.56
C VAL A 19 36.63 -1.89 19.36
N ALA A 20 35.41 -1.96 19.90
CA ALA A 20 34.51 -3.11 19.67
C ALA A 20 33.05 -2.73 19.98
N THR A 21 32.50 -1.70 19.32
CA THR A 21 31.06 -1.38 19.41
C THR A 21 30.42 -0.82 18.12
N ALA A 22 31.12 -0.81 16.98
CA ALA A 22 30.60 -0.16 15.76
C ALA A 22 29.99 -1.10 14.70
N THR A 23 30.04 -2.44 14.89
CA THR A 23 29.65 -3.39 13.83
C THR A 23 28.23 -3.95 13.94
N VAL A 24 27.52 -3.74 15.06
CA VAL A 24 26.17 -4.29 15.26
C VAL A 24 25.06 -3.36 14.73
N SER A 25 25.28 -2.04 14.71
CA SER A 25 24.24 -1.08 14.28
C SER A 25 24.04 -1.03 12.76
N ALA A 26 25.10 -1.29 11.98
CA ALA A 26 25.04 -1.24 10.52
C ALA A 26 24.20 -2.39 9.93
N SER A 27 24.22 -3.59 10.55
CA SER A 27 23.44 -4.74 10.06
C SER A 27 21.95 -4.63 10.37
N SER A 28 21.55 -3.93 11.44
CA SER A 28 20.14 -3.68 11.75
C SER A 28 19.50 -2.59 10.87
N GLU A 29 20.27 -1.57 10.47
CA GLU A 29 19.78 -0.53 9.55
C GLU A 29 19.62 -1.06 8.12
N GLU A 30 20.53 -1.93 7.67
CA GLU A 30 20.45 -2.54 6.34
C GLU A 30 19.30 -3.57 6.27
N ALA A 31 19.04 -4.31 7.36
CA ALA A 31 17.92 -5.26 7.44
C ALA A 31 16.53 -4.59 7.52
N SER A 32 16.46 -3.32 7.94
CA SER A 32 15.20 -2.56 8.00
C SER A 32 14.95 -1.70 6.76
N SER A 33 16.00 -1.25 6.07
CA SER A 33 15.90 -0.43 4.85
C SER A 33 15.13 -1.10 3.72
N LEU A 34 14.19 -0.37 3.08
CA LEU A 34 13.45 -0.82 1.89
C LEU A 34 14.14 -0.44 0.56
N GLY A 35 15.36 0.10 0.64
CA GLY A 35 16.14 0.55 -0.51
C GLY A 35 15.80 1.97 -0.98
N GLU A 36 16.26 2.34 -2.17
CA GLU A 36 16.07 3.70 -2.73
C GLU A 36 14.68 3.89 -3.39
N GLY A 37 13.93 2.81 -3.58
CA GLY A 37 12.63 2.83 -4.26
C GLY A 37 12.68 3.54 -5.62
N ASN A 38 11.78 4.51 -5.82
CA ASN A 38 11.67 5.29 -7.05
C ASN A 38 12.91 6.17 -7.31
N ALA A 39 13.69 6.52 -6.27
CA ALA A 39 14.86 7.39 -6.45
C ALA A 39 15.94 6.75 -7.33
N ALA A 40 16.03 5.41 -7.34
CA ALA A 40 16.96 4.66 -8.19
C ALA A 40 16.76 4.95 -9.70
N PHE A 41 15.57 5.42 -10.10
CA PHE A 41 15.17 5.59 -11.50
C PHE A 41 15.15 7.04 -11.98
N ARG A 42 15.66 8.00 -11.19
CA ARG A 42 15.70 9.44 -11.54
C ARG A 42 16.44 9.73 -12.84
N HIS A 43 17.36 8.86 -13.24
CA HIS A 43 18.13 8.98 -14.47
C HIS A 43 17.33 8.61 -15.73
N LEU A 44 16.15 7.97 -15.60
CA LEU A 44 15.31 7.60 -16.73
C LEU A 44 14.45 8.79 -17.19
N PRO A 45 14.32 9.03 -18.51
CA PRO A 45 13.50 10.13 -19.02
C PRO A 45 12.01 10.00 -18.66
N GLN A 46 11.53 8.79 -18.39
CA GLN A 46 10.14 8.54 -17.95
C GLN A 46 9.87 9.08 -16.54
N TYR A 47 10.91 9.28 -15.71
CA TYR A 47 10.76 9.77 -14.35
C TYR A 47 10.15 11.17 -14.30
N GLU A 48 10.57 12.06 -15.20
CA GLU A 48 9.99 13.41 -15.35
C GLU A 48 8.50 13.36 -15.70
N SER A 49 8.09 12.43 -16.56
CA SER A 49 6.67 12.24 -16.87
C SER A 49 5.90 11.66 -15.68
N TYR A 50 6.53 10.79 -14.88
CA TYR A 50 5.95 10.26 -13.65
C TYR A 50 5.74 11.36 -12.61
N LEU A 51 6.67 12.32 -12.47
CA LEU A 51 6.54 13.44 -11.55
C LEU A 51 5.38 14.39 -11.87
N LYS A 52 4.85 14.38 -13.10
CA LYS A 52 3.63 15.13 -13.44
C LYS A 52 2.40 14.68 -12.65
N ASN A 53 2.43 13.48 -12.06
CA ASN A 53 1.40 13.02 -11.13
C ASN A 53 1.34 13.85 -9.83
N ASN A 54 2.33 14.71 -9.56
CA ASN A 54 2.29 15.65 -8.44
C ASN A 54 1.30 16.81 -8.64
N ASP A 55 0.76 17.01 -9.84
CA ASP A 55 -0.27 18.02 -10.07
C ASP A 55 -1.63 17.54 -9.57
N ASP A 56 -2.01 18.01 -8.38
CA ASP A 56 -3.28 17.75 -7.73
C ASP A 56 -4.25 18.95 -7.77
N THR A 57 -4.04 19.88 -8.71
CA THR A 57 -4.78 21.16 -8.75
C THR A 57 -5.91 21.21 -9.78
N VAL A 58 -5.95 20.24 -10.71
CA VAL A 58 -6.84 20.30 -11.88
C VAL A 58 -8.09 19.44 -11.66
N MET A 59 -9.25 20.02 -11.95
CA MET A 59 -10.52 19.31 -12.02
C MET A 59 -11.05 19.24 -13.45
N THR A 60 -11.57 18.08 -13.85
CA THR A 60 -12.46 17.98 -15.02
C THR A 60 -13.91 18.00 -14.54
N GLU A 61 -14.89 17.82 -15.42
CA GLU A 61 -16.30 17.88 -15.02
C GLU A 61 -16.68 16.82 -13.98
N PHE A 62 -16.19 15.58 -14.10
CA PHE A 62 -16.46 14.50 -13.13
C PHE A 62 -15.18 13.83 -12.59
N GLY A 63 -14.04 14.15 -13.18
CA GLY A 63 -12.70 13.66 -12.87
C GLY A 63 -11.86 14.72 -12.18
N GLY A 64 -10.54 14.55 -12.19
CA GLY A 64 -9.59 15.52 -11.63
C GLY A 64 -8.77 14.96 -10.48
N SER A 65 -7.74 15.71 -10.13
CA SER A 65 -6.72 15.35 -9.16
C SER A 65 -6.84 16.10 -7.83
N VAL A 66 -7.79 17.03 -7.68
CA VAL A 66 -8.05 17.69 -6.39
C VAL A 66 -8.74 16.71 -5.43
N PRO A 67 -8.13 16.36 -4.27
CA PRO A 67 -8.62 15.33 -3.37
C PRO A 67 -9.74 15.85 -2.45
N HIS A 68 -10.88 16.24 -3.04
CA HIS A 68 -12.05 16.67 -2.28
C HIS A 68 -12.81 15.49 -1.65
N ARG A 69 -13.57 15.79 -0.59
CA ARG A 69 -14.48 14.87 0.09
C ARG A 69 -15.57 14.43 -0.87
N LYS A 70 -15.63 13.15 -1.23
CA LYS A 70 -16.60 12.66 -2.23
C LYS A 70 -18.06 12.77 -1.83
N HIS A 71 -18.34 13.01 -0.54
CA HIS A 71 -19.68 13.19 -0.01
C HIS A 71 -20.10 14.65 0.13
N ASP A 72 -19.17 15.61 -0.05
CA ASP A 72 -19.42 17.01 0.26
C ASP A 72 -19.76 17.78 -1.04
N ASP A 73 -21.06 17.99 -1.28
CA ASP A 73 -21.59 18.82 -2.36
C ASP A 73 -21.92 20.26 -1.91
N PHE A 74 -21.57 20.61 -0.67
CA PHE A 74 -21.88 21.89 -0.06
C PHE A 74 -20.70 22.86 -0.10
N ASN A 75 -19.52 22.41 0.34
CA ASN A 75 -18.32 23.24 0.38
C ASN A 75 -17.64 23.33 -1.00
N PRO A 76 -16.97 24.45 -1.31
CA PRO A 76 -16.18 24.56 -2.54
C PRO A 76 -14.92 23.69 -2.48
N LEU A 77 -14.26 23.54 -3.64
CA LEU A 77 -12.91 22.96 -3.69
C LEU A 77 -11.95 23.77 -2.80
N PRO A 78 -10.95 23.11 -2.17
CA PRO A 78 -10.63 21.69 -2.27
C PRO A 78 -11.39 20.80 -1.27
N ILE A 79 -12.37 21.32 -0.52
CA ILE A 79 -13.08 20.58 0.51
C ILE A 79 -14.18 19.70 -0.10
N GLY A 80 -15.08 20.30 -0.87
CA GLY A 80 -16.19 19.62 -1.56
C GLY A 80 -16.19 19.86 -3.07
N TYR A 81 -17.20 19.36 -3.78
CA TYR A 81 -17.36 19.55 -5.23
C TYR A 81 -18.82 19.43 -5.67
N LYS A 82 -19.21 20.23 -6.67
CA LYS A 82 -20.59 20.29 -7.21
C LYS A 82 -21.20 18.95 -7.64
N HIS A 83 -20.37 17.96 -8.00
CA HIS A 83 -20.79 16.61 -8.40
C HIS A 83 -20.38 15.54 -7.38
N ALA A 84 -20.52 15.85 -6.09
CA ALA A 84 -20.32 14.91 -5.00
C ALA A 84 -21.57 14.04 -4.76
N GLN A 85 -21.45 13.08 -3.83
CA GLN A 85 -22.44 12.05 -3.53
C GLN A 85 -22.85 12.15 -2.05
N PRO A 86 -23.87 12.97 -1.71
CA PRO A 86 -24.13 13.38 -0.32
C PRO A 86 -24.42 12.23 0.65
N TYR A 87 -25.00 11.12 0.17
CA TYR A 87 -25.39 9.98 1.00
C TYR A 87 -24.30 8.94 1.26
N LEU A 88 -23.05 9.13 0.82
CA LEU A 88 -22.00 8.12 0.99
C LEU A 88 -21.74 7.76 2.46
N LYS A 89 -21.77 8.73 3.38
CA LYS A 89 -21.57 8.46 4.81
C LYS A 89 -22.72 7.64 5.40
N ASN A 90 -23.95 7.90 4.96
CA ASN A 90 -25.14 7.15 5.39
C ASN A 90 -25.08 5.70 4.90
N LEU A 91 -24.74 5.48 3.63
CA LEU A 91 -24.67 4.15 3.03
C LEU A 91 -23.57 3.27 3.62
N TRP A 92 -22.55 3.88 4.22
CA TRP A 92 -21.40 3.18 4.81
C TRP A 92 -21.33 3.30 6.32
N LEU A 93 -22.46 3.59 6.97
CA LEU A 93 -22.52 3.68 8.42
C LEU A 93 -22.09 2.36 9.08
N GLY A 94 -21.16 2.45 10.03
CA GLY A 94 -20.51 1.30 10.67
C GLY A 94 -19.26 0.78 9.95
N TYR A 95 -18.87 1.38 8.82
CA TYR A 95 -17.70 0.96 8.05
C TYR A 95 -16.68 2.10 7.93
N PRO A 96 -15.34 1.84 7.89
CA PRO A 96 -14.33 2.91 7.93
C PRO A 96 -14.48 4.00 6.85
N PHE A 97 -15.10 3.68 5.71
CA PHE A 97 -15.38 4.67 4.66
C PHE A 97 -16.33 5.80 5.09
N MET A 98 -17.11 5.63 6.16
CA MET A 98 -17.91 6.73 6.72
C MET A 98 -17.05 7.83 7.32
N TYR A 99 -15.83 7.54 7.78
CA TYR A 99 -14.95 8.55 8.36
C TYR A 99 -14.36 9.45 7.26
N HIS A 100 -13.76 8.83 6.24
CA HIS A 100 -12.98 9.56 5.23
C HIS A 100 -12.98 8.82 3.88
N TYR A 101 -13.45 9.48 2.82
CA TYR A 101 -13.36 9.00 1.44
C TYR A 101 -13.28 10.15 0.43
N ASP A 102 -12.10 10.29 -0.17
CA ASP A 102 -11.77 11.44 -1.01
C ASP A 102 -11.59 11.04 -2.47
N ARG A 103 -11.56 12.03 -3.35
CA ARG A 103 -11.14 11.88 -4.74
C ARG A 103 -9.67 11.44 -4.79
N ALA A 104 -9.43 10.38 -5.56
CA ALA A 104 -8.07 9.91 -5.80
C ALA A 104 -7.30 10.90 -6.69
N ARG A 105 -5.99 10.97 -6.47
CA ARG A 105 -5.04 11.81 -7.21
C ARG A 105 -3.86 10.97 -7.71
N GLY A 106 -2.77 11.61 -8.10
CA GLY A 106 -1.63 10.92 -8.70
C GLY A 106 -0.97 9.87 -7.81
N HIS A 107 -0.37 8.85 -8.44
CA HIS A 107 0.32 7.74 -7.77
C HIS A 107 1.41 8.19 -6.78
N THR A 108 2.03 9.35 -7.02
CA THR A 108 3.05 9.95 -6.13
C THR A 108 2.52 10.30 -4.74
N PHE A 109 1.19 10.36 -4.56
CA PHE A 109 0.56 10.64 -3.28
C PHE A 109 -0.01 9.40 -2.58
N ALA A 110 0.04 8.21 -3.19
CA ALA A 110 -0.67 7.04 -2.68
C ALA A 110 -0.29 6.69 -1.23
N LEU A 111 1.00 6.79 -0.88
CA LEU A 111 1.46 6.58 0.49
C LEU A 111 1.07 7.71 1.44
N THR A 112 1.14 8.95 0.97
CA THR A 112 0.72 10.11 1.77
C THR A 112 -0.77 10.02 2.11
N ASP A 113 -1.60 9.61 1.16
CA ASP A 113 -3.06 9.58 1.31
C ASP A 113 -3.52 8.39 2.16
N VAL A 114 -2.95 7.20 1.95
CA VAL A 114 -3.29 6.03 2.77
C VAL A 114 -2.86 6.20 4.23
N THR A 115 -1.77 6.94 4.49
CA THR A 115 -1.32 7.19 5.87
C THR A 115 -2.08 8.36 6.51
N LYS A 116 -2.61 9.32 5.76
CA LYS A 116 -3.38 10.45 6.32
C LYS A 116 -4.89 10.24 6.39
N THR A 117 -5.40 9.20 5.73
CA THR A 117 -6.84 8.89 5.75
C THR A 117 -7.33 8.56 7.16
N ASP A 118 -8.56 8.95 7.47
CA ASP A 118 -9.20 8.68 8.77
C ASP A 118 -9.92 7.32 8.81
N ARG A 119 -9.73 6.51 7.76
CA ARG A 119 -10.20 5.11 7.74
C ARG A 119 -9.31 4.21 8.58
N VAL A 120 -8.03 4.57 8.65
CA VAL A 120 -7.03 3.92 9.51
C VAL A 120 -7.10 4.62 10.87
N ASN A 121 -7.26 3.87 11.95
CA ASN A 121 -7.36 4.44 13.29
C ASN A 121 -6.04 5.09 13.70
N ARG A 122 -5.99 6.41 13.82
CA ARG A 122 -4.80 7.16 14.28
C ARG A 122 -4.88 7.60 15.73
N PHE A 123 -5.87 7.09 16.47
CA PHE A 123 -6.11 7.39 17.88
C PHE A 123 -5.71 6.20 18.79
N SER A 124 -5.04 5.19 18.22
CA SER A 124 -4.51 4.01 18.90
C SER A 124 -3.30 3.48 18.14
N GLU A 125 -2.43 2.74 18.83
CA GLU A 125 -1.34 1.95 18.23
C GLU A 125 -1.87 0.85 17.29
N HIS A 126 -3.10 0.40 17.49
CA HIS A 126 -3.78 -0.52 16.59
C HIS A 126 -4.56 0.24 15.52
N ALA A 127 -4.20 0.02 14.27
CA ALA A 127 -4.78 0.66 13.10
C ALA A 127 -6.25 0.28 12.84
N GLY A 128 -6.70 -0.85 13.38
CA GLY A 128 -8.00 -1.44 13.07
C GLY A 128 -8.13 -1.96 11.62
N LEU A 129 -7.02 -1.97 10.88
CA LEU A 129 -6.93 -2.46 9.50
C LEU A 129 -5.62 -3.25 9.30
N PRO A 130 -5.65 -4.29 8.45
CA PRO A 130 -4.50 -5.14 8.20
C PRO A 130 -3.42 -4.45 7.35
N ALA A 131 -2.19 -4.94 7.44
CA ALA A 131 -1.07 -4.51 6.61
C ALA A 131 -1.29 -4.84 5.12
N THR A 132 -2.24 -5.71 4.78
CA THR A 132 -2.76 -5.85 3.40
C THR A 132 -3.15 -4.52 2.76
N CYS A 133 -3.55 -3.50 3.52
CA CYS A 133 -3.84 -2.16 2.97
C CYS A 133 -2.63 -1.48 2.29
N TRP A 134 -1.39 -1.97 2.50
CA TRP A 134 -0.19 -1.53 1.78
C TRP A 134 -0.04 -2.15 0.37
N ASN A 135 -0.73 -3.28 0.08
CA ASN A 135 -0.54 -4.10 -1.13
C ASN A 135 -0.55 -3.30 -2.45
N CYS A 136 -1.40 -2.29 -2.53
CA CYS A 136 -1.60 -1.48 -3.74
C CYS A 136 -1.06 -0.05 -3.61
N LYS A 137 -0.20 0.23 -2.61
CA LYS A 137 0.21 1.60 -2.25
C LYS A 137 1.72 1.82 -2.30
N THR A 138 2.50 0.74 -2.22
CA THR A 138 3.95 0.79 -2.17
C THR A 138 4.61 -0.01 -3.30
N ASN A 139 5.80 0.41 -3.70
CA ASN A 139 6.66 -0.32 -4.64
C ASN A 139 7.56 -1.36 -3.95
N THR A 140 7.42 -1.51 -2.62
CA THR A 140 8.25 -2.37 -1.75
C THR A 140 7.55 -3.66 -1.32
N MET A 141 6.37 -3.95 -1.86
CA MET A 141 5.60 -5.15 -1.51
C MET A 141 6.39 -6.46 -1.66
N PRO A 142 7.19 -6.68 -2.71
CA PRO A 142 8.03 -7.89 -2.81
C PRO A 142 8.98 -8.07 -1.62
N GLN A 143 9.62 -6.99 -1.15
CA GLN A 143 10.53 -7.00 -0.01
C GLN A 143 9.80 -7.30 1.30
N LEU A 144 8.60 -6.73 1.48
CA LEU A 144 7.77 -7.01 2.66
C LEU A 144 7.35 -8.48 2.71
N LEU A 145 6.93 -9.04 1.57
CA LEU A 145 6.54 -10.45 1.49
C LEU A 145 7.72 -11.41 1.60
N GLU A 146 8.90 -11.03 1.12
CA GLU A 146 10.13 -11.82 1.32
C GLU A 146 10.52 -11.92 2.80
N ARG A 147 10.38 -10.82 3.56
CA ARG A 147 10.75 -10.78 4.99
C ARG A 147 9.72 -11.44 5.90
N HIS A 148 8.43 -11.21 5.63
CA HIS A 148 7.36 -11.56 6.55
C HIS A 148 6.51 -12.74 6.07
N GLY A 149 6.64 -13.16 4.80
CA GLY A 149 5.83 -14.23 4.23
C GLY A 149 4.33 -13.95 4.34
N ASP A 150 3.55 -15.01 4.55
CA ASP A 150 2.10 -14.94 4.68
C ASP A 150 1.64 -14.22 5.96
N ASP A 151 2.47 -14.15 7.00
CA ASP A 151 2.13 -13.43 8.24
C ASP A 151 2.04 -11.91 7.99
N PHE A 152 2.60 -11.40 6.90
CA PHE A 152 2.50 -9.98 6.51
C PHE A 152 1.05 -9.51 6.49
N TRP A 153 0.14 -10.28 5.89
CA TRP A 153 -1.18 -9.80 5.53
C TRP A 153 -1.99 -9.36 6.76
N SER A 154 -1.99 -10.16 7.82
CA SER A 154 -2.76 -9.90 9.04
C SER A 154 -2.06 -9.00 10.06
N GLN A 155 -0.81 -8.58 9.82
CA GLN A 155 -0.11 -7.66 10.72
C GLN A 155 -0.80 -6.29 10.77
N ASN A 156 -0.47 -5.51 11.80
CA ASN A 156 -1.07 -4.21 12.00
C ASN A 156 -0.54 -3.21 10.96
N PHE A 157 -1.43 -2.45 10.33
CA PHE A 157 -1.03 -1.49 9.29
C PHE A 157 0.04 -0.49 9.77
N HIS A 158 -0.02 -0.05 11.04
CA HIS A 158 0.92 0.95 11.55
C HIS A 158 2.36 0.45 11.69
N ASP A 159 2.58 -0.86 11.80
CA ASP A 159 3.91 -1.45 12.01
C ASP A 159 4.84 -1.15 10.82
N PHE A 160 4.26 -0.89 9.65
CA PHE A 160 4.98 -0.59 8.41
C PHE A 160 4.98 0.91 8.07
N ARG A 161 4.40 1.77 8.91
CA ARG A 161 4.18 3.17 8.55
C ARG A 161 5.48 3.98 8.48
N GLU A 162 6.37 3.80 9.45
CA GLU A 162 7.59 4.61 9.60
C GLU A 162 8.73 4.16 8.68
N MET A 163 8.75 2.88 8.27
CA MET A 163 9.79 2.36 7.38
C MET A 163 9.65 2.86 5.93
N HIS A 164 8.50 3.41 5.56
CA HIS A 164 8.25 3.89 4.20
C HIS A 164 8.53 5.38 4.06
N ASP A 165 9.52 5.75 3.24
CA ASP A 165 9.59 7.08 2.64
C ASP A 165 8.40 7.30 1.68
N PRO A 166 7.53 8.30 1.92
CA PRO A 166 6.30 8.51 1.15
C PRO A 166 6.54 8.96 -0.29
N VAL A 167 7.74 9.44 -0.63
CA VAL A 167 8.12 9.87 -1.99
C VAL A 167 8.78 8.73 -2.74
N HIS A 168 9.67 7.99 -2.07
CA HIS A 168 10.51 6.98 -2.70
C HIS A 168 9.84 5.61 -2.74
N HIS A 169 9.04 5.25 -1.75
CA HIS A 169 8.40 3.94 -1.70
C HIS A 169 6.98 3.92 -2.23
N THR A 170 6.44 5.04 -2.71
CA THR A 170 5.09 5.04 -3.28
C THR A 170 5.01 4.36 -4.66
N VAL A 171 3.80 4.17 -5.18
CA VAL A 171 3.55 3.47 -6.44
C VAL A 171 4.39 4.06 -7.57
N GLY A 172 5.26 3.26 -8.17
CA GLY A 172 6.18 3.73 -9.21
C GLY A 172 6.79 2.61 -10.04
N CYS A 173 8.08 2.75 -10.38
CA CYS A 173 8.70 1.99 -11.47
C CYS A 173 8.61 0.48 -11.27
N THR A 174 9.00 -0.01 -10.09
CA THR A 174 9.11 -1.44 -9.79
C THR A 174 7.76 -2.14 -9.55
N ASN A 175 6.66 -1.40 -9.42
CA ASN A 175 5.33 -2.03 -9.39
C ASN A 175 4.99 -2.69 -10.74
N CYS A 176 5.53 -2.16 -11.84
CA CYS A 176 5.15 -2.53 -13.20
C CYS A 176 6.34 -2.97 -14.07
N HIS A 177 7.58 -2.64 -13.69
CA HIS A 177 8.78 -2.94 -14.46
C HIS A 177 9.77 -3.78 -13.66
N ASP A 178 10.37 -4.76 -14.34
CA ASP A 178 11.47 -5.56 -13.79
C ASP A 178 12.82 -4.88 -14.08
N PRO A 179 13.52 -4.33 -13.06
CA PRO A 179 14.82 -3.71 -13.26
C PRO A 179 15.92 -4.70 -13.63
N ALA A 180 15.77 -5.99 -13.30
CA ALA A 180 16.73 -7.05 -13.65
C ALA A 180 16.55 -7.53 -15.10
N ASP A 181 15.34 -7.40 -15.67
CA ASP A 181 15.04 -7.77 -17.06
C ASP A 181 14.76 -6.54 -17.95
N ARG A 182 15.76 -5.66 -18.07
CA ARG A 182 15.75 -4.52 -19.01
C ARG A 182 14.47 -3.66 -18.94
N MET A 183 13.89 -3.49 -17.75
CA MET A 183 12.64 -2.75 -17.53
C MET A 183 11.44 -3.33 -18.30
N ARG A 184 11.39 -4.65 -18.56
CA ARG A 184 10.18 -5.30 -19.12
C ARG A 184 8.99 -5.15 -18.17
N LEU A 185 7.79 -5.13 -18.74
CA LEU A 185 6.57 -5.16 -17.93
C LEU A 185 6.49 -6.46 -17.15
N THR A 186 6.19 -6.36 -15.87
CA THR A 186 6.07 -7.48 -14.94
C THR A 186 4.85 -7.29 -14.04
N LEU A 187 4.40 -8.38 -13.42
CA LEU A 187 3.43 -8.32 -12.34
C LEU A 187 4.16 -8.55 -11.01
N THR A 188 3.90 -7.68 -10.03
CA THR A 188 4.34 -7.83 -8.64
C THR A 188 3.19 -8.25 -7.74
N SER A 189 1.94 -7.92 -8.12
CA SER A 189 0.72 -8.21 -7.35
C SER A 189 0.47 -9.72 -7.18
N VAL A 190 0.48 -10.16 -5.92
CA VAL A 190 0.07 -11.52 -5.51
C VAL A 190 -1.37 -11.85 -5.91
N PRO A 191 -2.41 -11.05 -5.56
CA PRO A 191 -3.80 -11.42 -5.86
C PRO A 191 -4.07 -11.53 -7.36
N LEU A 192 -3.46 -10.69 -8.20
CA LEU A 192 -3.64 -10.77 -9.64
C LEU A 192 -2.99 -12.03 -10.23
N LYS A 193 -1.76 -12.37 -9.80
CA LYS A 193 -1.08 -13.60 -10.25
C LYS A 193 -1.91 -14.84 -9.92
N GLU A 194 -2.42 -14.92 -8.69
CA GLU A 194 -3.26 -16.03 -8.25
C GLU A 194 -4.58 -16.09 -9.03
N ALA A 195 -5.23 -14.95 -9.26
CA ALA A 195 -6.48 -14.89 -10.02
C ALA A 195 -6.29 -15.34 -11.48
N LEU A 196 -5.20 -14.93 -12.14
CA LEU A 196 -4.87 -15.37 -13.49
C LEU A 196 -4.54 -16.87 -13.53
N ALA A 197 -3.76 -17.37 -12.56
CA ALA A 197 -3.44 -18.78 -12.46
C ALA A 197 -4.69 -19.66 -12.28
N ARG A 198 -5.66 -19.23 -11.46
CA ARG A 198 -6.97 -19.90 -11.31
C ARG A 198 -7.79 -19.92 -12.60
N GLN A 199 -7.55 -18.98 -13.50
CA GLN A 199 -8.15 -18.95 -14.85
C GLN A 199 -7.35 -19.76 -15.88
N GLY A 200 -6.29 -20.45 -15.47
CA GLY A 200 -5.39 -21.19 -16.37
C GLY A 200 -4.56 -20.27 -17.27
N ARG A 201 -4.35 -19.00 -16.87
CA ARG A 201 -3.59 -18.01 -17.63
C ARG A 201 -2.23 -17.78 -16.98
N ASP A 202 -1.17 -17.96 -17.75
CA ASP A 202 0.16 -17.51 -17.37
C ASP A 202 0.39 -16.09 -17.89
N TRP A 203 0.53 -15.13 -16.98
CA TRP A 203 0.78 -13.73 -17.36
C TRP A 203 2.12 -13.55 -18.10
N ARG A 204 3.08 -14.46 -17.94
CA ARG A 204 4.37 -14.41 -18.63
C ARG A 204 4.25 -14.68 -20.12
N GLU A 205 3.18 -15.35 -20.53
CA GLU A 205 2.82 -15.63 -21.92
C GLU A 205 1.87 -14.57 -22.49
N ALA A 206 1.40 -13.63 -21.67
CA ALA A 206 0.51 -12.58 -22.11
C ALA A 206 1.17 -11.71 -23.19
N SER A 207 0.36 -11.33 -24.17
CA SER A 207 0.79 -10.41 -25.22
C SER A 207 1.17 -9.05 -24.63
N ARG A 208 1.94 -8.27 -25.38
CA ARG A 208 2.29 -6.88 -25.00
C ARG A 208 1.04 -6.03 -24.76
N ASP A 209 -0.02 -6.25 -25.52
CA ASP A 209 -1.27 -5.49 -25.41
C ASP A 209 -2.04 -5.87 -24.14
N GLU A 210 -2.10 -7.15 -23.79
CA GLU A 210 -2.66 -7.58 -22.50
C GLU A 210 -1.86 -7.01 -21.33
N MET A 211 -0.53 -7.06 -21.39
CA MET A 211 0.33 -6.54 -20.31
C MET A 211 0.12 -5.05 -20.06
N ARG A 212 -0.22 -4.25 -21.09
CA ARG A 212 -0.55 -2.82 -20.93
C ARG A 212 -1.79 -2.58 -20.08
N SER A 213 -2.67 -3.57 -19.95
CA SER A 213 -3.83 -3.53 -19.05
C SER A 213 -3.56 -4.26 -17.73
N LEU A 214 -2.86 -5.40 -17.76
CA LEU A 214 -2.60 -6.21 -16.57
C LEU A 214 -1.79 -5.47 -15.52
N VAL A 215 -0.84 -4.62 -15.91
CA VAL A 215 -0.08 -3.80 -14.94
C VAL A 215 -0.97 -2.84 -14.15
N CYS A 216 -2.08 -2.37 -14.74
CA CYS A 216 -3.09 -1.55 -14.07
C CYS A 216 -4.04 -2.41 -13.22
N ALA A 217 -4.37 -3.61 -13.69
CA ALA A 217 -5.24 -4.57 -13.01
C ALA A 217 -4.60 -5.16 -11.73
N GLN A 218 -3.34 -4.82 -11.44
CA GLN A 218 -2.69 -5.15 -10.17
C GLN A 218 -3.39 -4.51 -8.97
N CYS A 219 -3.96 -3.32 -9.17
CA CYS A 219 -4.53 -2.47 -8.11
C CYS A 219 -5.94 -1.95 -8.44
N HIS A 220 -6.23 -1.61 -9.70
CA HIS A 220 -7.53 -1.03 -10.09
C HIS A 220 -8.61 -2.10 -10.29
N VAL A 221 -8.91 -2.85 -9.23
CA VAL A 221 -9.80 -3.99 -9.23
C VAL A 221 -10.65 -4.03 -7.97
N GLU A 222 -11.74 -4.78 -8.03
CA GLU A 222 -12.46 -5.21 -6.83
C GLU A 222 -11.60 -6.23 -6.07
N TYR A 223 -11.60 -6.15 -4.73
CA TYR A 223 -10.88 -7.09 -3.89
C TYR A 223 -11.60 -7.33 -2.56
N TYR A 224 -11.33 -8.47 -1.94
CA TYR A 224 -11.71 -8.74 -0.55
C TYR A 224 -10.51 -9.31 0.21
N PHE A 225 -10.62 -9.35 1.54
CA PHE A 225 -9.61 -9.93 2.42
C PHE A 225 -10.10 -11.27 2.95
N GLU A 226 -9.27 -12.30 2.85
CA GLU A 226 -9.59 -13.65 3.30
C GLU A 226 -9.77 -13.72 4.81
N THR A 227 -10.68 -14.59 5.26
CA THR A 227 -10.84 -14.88 6.68
C THR A 227 -9.78 -15.91 7.11
N GLY A 228 -9.34 -15.86 8.36
CA GLY A 228 -8.33 -16.81 8.87
C GLY A 228 -8.79 -18.27 8.91
N GLU A 229 -10.08 -18.53 8.70
CA GLU A 229 -10.68 -19.86 8.76
C GLU A 229 -10.53 -20.65 7.46
N HIS A 230 -10.46 -19.96 6.31
CA HIS A 230 -10.44 -20.56 4.99
C HIS A 230 -9.14 -20.31 4.21
N GLY A 231 -8.22 -19.55 4.81
CA GLY A 231 -6.93 -19.28 4.21
C GLY A 231 -6.06 -18.42 5.11
N VAL A 232 -5.13 -17.71 4.47
CA VAL A 232 -4.23 -16.80 5.17
C VAL A 232 -5.01 -15.54 5.55
N ALA A 233 -5.13 -15.28 6.85
CA ALA A 233 -5.91 -14.17 7.37
C ALA A 233 -5.52 -12.84 6.71
N ALA A 234 -6.52 -12.08 6.29
CA ALA A 234 -6.41 -10.81 5.60
C ALA A 234 -5.71 -10.82 4.23
N LYS A 235 -5.33 -11.97 3.68
CA LYS A 235 -4.70 -12.05 2.36
C LYS A 235 -5.67 -11.52 1.28
N PRO A 236 -5.21 -10.66 0.35
CA PRO A 236 -6.10 -10.09 -0.65
C PRO A 236 -6.43 -11.11 -1.74
N HIS A 237 -7.68 -11.09 -2.20
CA HIS A 237 -8.17 -11.89 -3.32
C HIS A 237 -9.04 -11.08 -4.28
N LEU A 238 -9.05 -11.49 -5.55
CA LEU A 238 -9.93 -10.91 -6.58
C LEU A 238 -11.15 -11.83 -6.78
N PRO A 239 -12.40 -11.35 -6.62
CA PRO A 239 -13.61 -12.18 -6.67
C PRO A 239 -14.05 -12.52 -8.10
N TRP A 240 -13.13 -13.05 -8.92
CA TRP A 240 -13.34 -13.25 -10.36
C TRP A 240 -13.70 -14.69 -10.77
N ALA A 241 -13.88 -15.59 -9.80
CA ALA A 241 -14.11 -17.01 -10.09
C ALA A 241 -15.44 -17.28 -10.82
N LYS A 242 -16.41 -16.36 -10.74
CA LYS A 242 -17.70 -16.46 -11.45
C LYS A 242 -17.79 -15.54 -12.67
N GLY A 243 -16.80 -14.66 -12.87
CA GLY A 243 -16.84 -13.56 -13.83
C GLY A 243 -16.52 -12.22 -13.18
N MET A 244 -16.40 -11.16 -13.99
CA MET A 244 -16.01 -9.81 -13.54
C MET A 244 -17.17 -8.80 -13.60
N ASN A 245 -18.35 -9.22 -14.05
CA ASN A 245 -19.53 -8.35 -14.07
C ASN A 245 -20.15 -8.25 -12.66
N PRO A 246 -20.93 -7.20 -12.37
CA PRO A 246 -21.52 -7.02 -11.04
C PRO A 246 -22.33 -8.23 -10.54
N GLU A 247 -23.13 -8.84 -11.41
CA GLU A 247 -23.91 -10.04 -11.08
C GLU A 247 -23.03 -11.24 -10.72
N ASP A 248 -21.90 -11.41 -11.41
CA ASP A 248 -20.99 -12.52 -11.16
C ASP A 248 -20.26 -12.36 -9.83
N ILE A 249 -19.83 -11.13 -9.52
CA ILE A 249 -19.20 -10.78 -8.23
C ILE A 249 -20.23 -10.94 -7.10
N TYR A 250 -21.48 -10.51 -7.30
CA TYR A 250 -22.56 -10.73 -6.35
C TYR A 250 -22.81 -12.22 -6.10
N ARG A 251 -22.86 -13.05 -7.15
CA ARG A 251 -22.98 -14.51 -7.03
C ARG A 251 -21.79 -15.15 -6.33
N PHE A 252 -20.57 -14.66 -6.58
CA PHE A 252 -19.39 -15.10 -5.86
C PHE A 252 -19.55 -14.85 -4.35
N ALA A 253 -19.95 -13.62 -3.99
CA ALA A 253 -20.18 -13.21 -2.61
C ALA A 253 -21.28 -14.03 -1.93
N ALA A 254 -22.45 -14.12 -2.54
CA ALA A 254 -23.59 -14.88 -2.02
C ALA A 254 -23.31 -16.39 -1.92
N CYS A 255 -22.45 -16.93 -2.79
CA CYS A 255 -22.02 -18.33 -2.68
C CYS A 255 -21.04 -18.52 -1.52
N HIS A 256 -20.14 -17.57 -1.27
CA HIS A 256 -19.24 -17.62 -0.11
C HIS A 256 -20.01 -17.44 1.21
N GLU A 257 -21.04 -16.58 1.25
CA GLU A 257 -21.98 -16.45 2.39
C GLU A 257 -22.80 -17.71 2.69
N ARG A 258 -22.85 -18.70 1.79
CA ARG A 258 -23.52 -19.99 2.04
C ARG A 258 -22.58 -21.05 2.63
N TYR A 259 -21.27 -20.84 2.53
CA TYR A 259 -20.25 -21.72 3.09
C TYR A 259 -19.61 -21.13 4.37
N MET A 260 -19.67 -19.80 4.53
CA MET A 260 -19.41 -19.11 5.79
C MET A 260 -20.75 -18.75 6.45
N GLU A 261 -20.81 -18.56 7.78
CA GLU A 261 -22.00 -17.93 8.37
C GLU A 261 -22.15 -16.52 7.76
N ALA A 262 -23.38 -16.05 7.52
CA ALA A 262 -23.64 -14.86 6.69
C ALA A 262 -22.89 -13.57 7.16
N ALA A 263 -22.44 -13.52 8.41
CA ALA A 263 -21.61 -12.44 8.96
C ALA A 263 -20.11 -12.48 8.53
N GLU A 264 -19.60 -13.61 8.05
CA GLU A 264 -18.16 -13.90 7.94
C GLU A 264 -17.55 -13.53 6.58
N PHE A 265 -18.29 -13.66 5.47
CA PHE A 265 -17.87 -13.08 4.18
C PHE A 265 -18.21 -11.58 4.09
N CYS A 266 -18.99 -11.08 5.04
CA CYS A 266 -19.52 -9.74 4.98
C CYS A 266 -18.47 -8.68 5.30
N MET A 267 -18.20 -7.80 4.34
CA MET A 267 -17.24 -6.71 4.55
C MET A 267 -17.75 -5.68 5.57
N ALA A 268 -19.06 -5.56 5.75
CA ALA A 268 -19.67 -4.73 6.80
C ALA A 268 -21.12 -5.15 7.11
N CYS A 269 -21.53 -5.02 8.38
CA CYS A 269 -22.94 -4.99 8.78
C CYS A 269 -23.40 -3.54 8.89
N HIS A 270 -24.41 -3.13 8.12
CA HIS A 270 -24.94 -1.76 8.18
C HIS A 270 -25.71 -1.52 9.49
N GLU A 271 -25.25 -0.59 10.32
CA GLU A 271 -25.71 -0.41 11.71
C GLU A 271 -27.21 -0.10 11.86
N LEU A 272 -27.80 0.69 10.95
CA LEU A 272 -29.23 1.08 11.06
C LEU A 272 -30.20 0.04 10.47
N GLY A 273 -29.70 -0.90 9.67
CA GLY A 273 -30.55 -1.84 8.92
C GLY A 273 -30.26 -3.31 9.22
N HIS A 274 -29.16 -3.61 9.91
CA HIS A 274 -28.62 -4.96 10.06
C HIS A 274 -28.51 -5.72 8.72
N VAL A 275 -28.25 -4.97 7.64
CA VAL A 275 -28.08 -5.54 6.29
C VAL A 275 -26.60 -5.83 6.08
N LEU A 276 -26.34 -7.07 5.74
CA LEU A 276 -25.06 -7.59 5.27
C LEU A 276 -24.69 -6.93 3.93
N SER A 277 -23.51 -6.29 3.87
CA SER A 277 -23.13 -5.41 2.77
C SER A 277 -21.80 -5.81 2.12
N VAL A 278 -21.80 -5.85 0.78
CA VAL A 278 -20.59 -5.95 -0.06
C VAL A 278 -20.18 -4.54 -0.52
N ARG A 279 -19.01 -4.09 -0.07
CA ARG A 279 -18.33 -2.86 -0.48
C ARG A 279 -17.53 -3.07 -1.78
N ALA A 280 -17.93 -2.47 -2.90
CA ALA A 280 -17.17 -2.54 -4.16
C ALA A 280 -16.05 -1.48 -4.31
N GLN A 281 -14.77 -1.84 -4.22
CA GLN A 281 -13.63 -0.93 -4.29
C GLN A 281 -13.02 -0.75 -5.69
N ARG A 282 -12.26 0.35 -5.79
CA ARG A 282 -11.17 0.50 -6.73
C ARG A 282 -10.09 1.27 -6.00
N ASP A 283 -8.92 0.65 -5.80
CA ASP A 283 -7.74 1.40 -5.38
C ASP A 283 -7.30 2.27 -6.54
N ARG A 284 -7.41 3.59 -6.40
CA ARG A 284 -6.89 4.55 -7.36
C ARG A 284 -5.76 5.35 -6.76
#